data_AF-A0A524FSQ7-F1
#
_entry.id   AF-A0A524FSQ7-F1
#
_cell.length_a   1.000
_cell.length_b   1.000
_cell.length_c   1.000
_cell.angle_alpha   90.00
_cell.angle_beta   90.00
_cell.angle_gamma   90.00
#
_symmetry.space_group_name_H-M   'P 1'
#
loop_
_entity.id
_entity.type
_entity.pdbx_description
1 polymer ?
#
loop_
_entity_poly.entity_id
_entity_poly.type
_entity_poly.pdbx_seq_one_letter_code
_entity_poly.pdbx_strand_id
1 'polypeptide(L)'
;MTFDIMGINPRNEFGEYLSFNNVSWHPLWSALCQHTQALTNVDREKGSMNDGLRIEGDKFFAIIETLDEMMSKGNRYGIDDITWSNLRALLQFCESNEGFRIW
;
A
#
# COMPACT_ATOMS: atom_id res chain seq x y z
N MET A 1 2.63 -9.60 14.46
CA MET A 1 2.56 -8.13 14.44
C MET A 1 1.63 -7.75 13.29
N THR A 2 0.79 -6.75 13.50
CA THR A 2 -0.23 -6.30 12.54
C THR A 2 0.09 -4.88 12.14
N PHE A 3 -0.16 -4.53 10.88
CA PHE A 3 0.01 -3.20 10.33
C PHE A 3 -1.37 -2.64 10.03
N ASP A 4 -1.71 -1.54 10.70
CA ASP A 4 -2.95 -0.84 10.58
C ASP A 4 -2.79 0.34 9.62
N ILE A 5 -3.55 0.33 8.54
CA ILE A 5 -3.53 1.35 7.50
C ILE A 5 -4.79 2.18 7.64
N MET A 6 -4.63 3.42 8.10
CA MET A 6 -5.74 4.37 8.25
C MET A 6 -5.79 5.35 7.09
N GLY A 7 -6.98 5.53 6.53
CA GLY A 7 -7.21 6.46 5.45
C GLY A 7 -7.06 7.91 5.88
N ILE A 8 -6.59 8.75 4.96
CA ILE A 8 -6.61 10.19 5.11
C ILE A 8 -7.73 10.73 4.24
N ASN A 9 -8.65 11.47 4.88
CA ASN A 9 -9.88 11.96 4.28
C ASN A 9 -10.66 10.85 3.55
N PRO A 10 -11.03 9.76 4.24
CA PRO A 10 -11.74 8.65 3.62
C PRO A 10 -13.09 9.14 3.06
N ARG A 11 -13.36 8.73 1.81
CA ARG A 11 -14.59 9.09 1.09
C ARG A 11 -15.76 8.17 1.43
N ASN A 12 -15.47 6.98 1.96
CA ASN A 12 -16.41 5.93 2.33
C ASN A 12 -15.75 4.95 3.33
N GLU A 13 -16.52 3.96 3.80
CA GLU A 13 -16.08 2.94 4.76
C GLU A 13 -14.87 2.11 4.29
N PHE A 14 -14.73 1.87 2.97
CA PHE A 14 -13.59 1.14 2.42
C PHE A 14 -12.29 1.94 2.51
N GLY A 15 -12.38 3.27 2.65
CA GLY A 15 -11.23 4.12 2.85
C GLY A 15 -10.81 4.25 4.31
N GLU A 16 -11.66 3.92 5.28
CA GLU A 16 -11.39 4.26 6.68
C GLU A 16 -10.21 3.47 7.25
N TYR A 17 -10.18 2.16 7.00
CA TYR A 17 -9.26 1.26 7.66
C TYR A 17 -9.01 -0.01 6.85
N LEU A 18 -7.74 -0.42 6.80
CA LEU A 18 -7.29 -1.70 6.26
C LEU A 18 -6.21 -2.26 7.18
N SER A 19 -6.16 -3.58 7.36
CA SER A 19 -5.21 -4.20 8.27
C SER A 19 -4.61 -5.46 7.68
N PHE A 20 -3.30 -5.62 7.89
CA PHE A 20 -2.54 -6.77 7.40
C PHE A 20 -1.68 -7.34 8.51
N ASN A 21 -1.57 -8.66 8.58
CA ASN A 21 -0.51 -9.27 9.39
C ASN A 21 0.87 -9.01 8.74
N ASN A 22 1.95 -9.11 9.53
CA ASN A 22 3.32 -8.89 9.06
C ASN A 22 3.74 -9.78 7.88
N VAL A 23 3.25 -11.02 7.83
CA VAL A 23 3.54 -11.96 6.73
C VAL A 23 2.97 -11.46 5.41
N SER A 24 1.81 -10.81 5.45
CA SER A 24 1.13 -10.24 4.28
C SER A 24 1.67 -8.86 3.92
N TRP A 25 1.96 -8.05 4.94
CA TRP A 25 2.36 -6.66 4.75
C TRP A 25 3.77 -6.53 4.17
N HIS A 26 4.78 -7.23 4.70
CA HIS A 26 6.15 -7.03 4.26
C HIS A 26 6.39 -7.34 2.78
N PRO A 27 5.87 -8.46 2.21
CA PRO A 27 6.00 -8.72 0.78
C PRO A 27 5.29 -7.66 -0.06
N LEU A 28 4.08 -7.26 0.35
CA LEU A 28 3.30 -6.23 -0.35
C LEU A 28 4.01 -4.87 -0.34
N TRP A 29 4.47 -4.43 0.83
CA TRP A 29 5.20 -3.16 0.97
C TRP A 29 6.51 -3.18 0.20
N SER A 30 7.25 -4.29 0.25
CA SER A 30 8.49 -4.47 -0.52
C SER A 30 8.25 -4.37 -2.02
N ALA A 31 7.20 -5.03 -2.54
CA ALA A 31 6.82 -4.96 -3.95
C ALA A 31 6.47 -3.52 -4.37
N LEU A 32 5.66 -2.83 -3.57
CA LEU A 32 5.32 -1.41 -3.81
C LEU A 32 6.57 -0.54 -3.84
N CYS A 33 7.45 -0.70 -2.86
CA CYS A 33 8.69 0.05 -2.75
C CYS A 33 9.65 -0.20 -3.92
N GLN A 34 9.67 -1.42 -4.47
CA GLN A 34 10.50 -1.79 -5.60
C GLN A 34 10.01 -1.14 -6.90
N HIS A 35 8.70 -0.98 -7.07
CA HIS A 35 8.09 -0.51 -8.30
C HIS A 35 7.67 0.97 -8.28
N THR A 36 7.52 1.57 -7.10
CA THR A 36 7.16 2.98 -6.93
C THR A 36 8.42 3.84 -6.77
N GLN A 37 8.80 4.60 -7.80
CA GLN A 37 10.01 5.44 -7.77
C GLN A 37 9.96 6.59 -6.75
N ALA A 38 8.75 7.07 -6.41
CA ALA A 38 8.55 8.18 -5.47
C ALA A 38 8.86 7.82 -4.00
N LEU A 39 8.95 6.52 -3.68
CA LEU A 39 9.24 6.05 -2.32
C LEU A 39 10.74 6.03 -2.05
N THR A 40 11.17 6.83 -1.08
CA THR A 40 12.57 6.92 -0.65
C THR A 40 12.92 5.74 0.25
N ASN A 41 14.21 5.44 0.42
CA ASN A 41 14.67 4.40 1.36
C ASN A 41 14.15 4.61 2.80
N VAL A 42 13.97 5.86 3.22
CA VAL A 42 13.38 6.18 4.53
C VAL A 42 11.92 5.75 4.60
N ASP A 43 11.14 5.95 3.54
CA ASP A 43 9.76 5.47 3.47
C ASP A 43 9.72 3.94 3.53
N ARG A 44 10.63 3.26 2.80
CA ARG A 44 10.72 1.79 2.79
C ARG A 44 10.95 1.23 4.19
N GLU A 45 11.90 1.79 4.92
CA GLU A 45 12.21 1.39 6.30
C GLU A 45 11.04 1.68 7.23
N LYS A 46 10.51 2.91 7.24
CA LYS A 46 9.42 3.31 8.14
C LYS A 46 8.14 2.52 7.91
N GLY A 47 7.79 2.26 6.65
CA GLY A 47 6.61 1.45 6.31
C GLY A 47 6.75 0.00 6.76
N SER A 48 7.97 -0.48 7.01
CA SER A 48 8.22 -1.81 7.57
C SER A 48 8.24 -1.83 9.11
N MET A 49 8.22 -0.68 9.78
CA MET A 49 8.43 -0.58 11.23
C MET A 49 7.17 -0.28 12.05
N ASN A 50 6.03 -0.04 11.39
CA ASN A 50 4.78 0.30 12.08
C ASN A 50 4.88 1.60 12.91
N ASP A 51 5.59 2.59 12.35
CA ASP A 51 6.04 3.79 13.07
C ASP A 51 5.31 5.07 12.60
N GLY A 52 4.03 4.97 12.24
CA GLY A 52 3.21 6.11 11.87
C GLY A 52 3.56 6.76 10.52
N LEU A 53 4.13 6.01 9.57
CA LEU A 53 4.49 6.55 8.25
C LEU A 53 3.24 7.12 7.55
N ARG A 54 3.32 8.38 7.13
CA ARG A 54 2.26 9.10 6.41
C ARG A 54 2.61 9.22 4.93
N ILE A 55 1.71 8.77 4.05
CA ILE A 55 1.83 8.84 2.60
C ILE A 55 0.69 9.67 2.04
N GLU A 56 1.01 10.76 1.33
CA GLU A 56 0.06 11.72 0.73
C GLU A 56 0.68 12.34 -0.53
N GLY A 57 -0.15 13.06 -1.30
CA GLY A 57 0.29 13.85 -2.45
C GLY A 57 0.96 12.98 -3.51
N ASP A 58 2.08 13.46 -4.08
CA ASP A 58 2.76 12.80 -5.20
C ASP A 58 3.14 11.34 -4.91
N LYS A 59 3.56 11.03 -3.67
CA LYS A 59 3.88 9.66 -3.28
C LYS A 59 2.66 8.76 -3.32
N PHE A 60 1.53 9.26 -2.85
CA PHE A 60 0.27 8.52 -2.83
C PHE A 60 -0.22 8.25 -4.26
N PHE A 61 -0.21 9.28 -5.13
CA PHE A 61 -0.56 9.11 -6.54
C PHE A 61 0.35 8.10 -7.24
N ALA A 62 1.67 8.16 -7.01
CA ALA A 62 2.62 7.20 -7.58
C ALA A 62 2.37 5.75 -7.11
N ILE A 63 1.93 5.55 -5.86
CA ILE A 63 1.53 4.23 -5.37
C ILE A 63 0.29 3.73 -6.10
N ILE A 64 -0.74 4.58 -6.28
CA ILE A 64 -1.96 4.21 -6.99
C ILE A 64 -1.62 3.80 -8.43
N GLU A 65 -0.85 4.61 -9.15
CA GLU A 65 -0.44 4.29 -10.53
C GLU A 65 0.32 2.96 -10.59
N THR A 66 1.21 2.71 -9.63
CA THR A 66 1.95 1.45 -9.56
C THR A 66 1.02 0.27 -9.30
N LEU A 67 0.06 0.41 -8.38
CA LEU A 67 -0.94 -0.61 -8.08
C LEU A 67 -1.80 -0.93 -9.32
N ASP A 68 -2.30 0.09 -10.00
CA ASP A 68 -3.07 -0.06 -11.23
C ASP A 68 -2.27 -0.75 -12.35
N GLU A 69 -1.01 -0.34 -12.53
CA GLU A 69 -0.12 -0.95 -13.50
C GLU A 69 0.09 -2.44 -13.18
N MET A 70 0.34 -2.77 -11.92
CA MET A 70 0.50 -4.14 -11.46
C MET A 70 -0.76 -4.95 -11.76
N MET A 71 -1.94 -4.45 -11.39
CA MET A 71 -3.23 -5.11 -11.61
C MET A 71 -3.55 -5.32 -13.10
N SER A 72 -3.23 -4.35 -13.97
CA SER A 72 -3.51 -4.42 -15.40
C SER A 72 -2.63 -5.43 -16.15
N LYS A 73 -1.38 -5.61 -15.72
CA LYS A 73 -0.42 -6.52 -16.38
C LYS A 73 -0.56 -7.98 -15.93
N GLY A 74 -1.42 -8.24 -14.93
CA GLY A 74 -1.57 -9.55 -14.30
C GLY A 74 -0.36 -9.95 -13.47
N ASN A 75 -0.35 -11.19 -12.96
CA ASN A 75 0.70 -11.70 -12.07
C ASN A 75 2.03 -12.02 -12.79
N ARG A 76 2.55 -11.06 -13.56
CA ARG A 76 3.87 -11.12 -14.23
C ARG A 76 5.01 -10.71 -13.29
N TYR A 77 4.68 -10.21 -12.11
CA TYR A 77 5.62 -9.78 -11.08
C TYR A 77 6.10 -10.95 -10.20
N GLY A 78 5.63 -12.17 -10.44
CA GLY A 78 6.01 -13.35 -9.65
C GLY A 78 5.52 -13.27 -8.21
N ILE A 79 4.39 -12.61 -7.99
CA ILE A 79 3.79 -12.36 -6.68
C ILE A 79 2.86 -13.53 -6.36
N ASP A 80 2.81 -14.01 -5.12
CA ASP A 80 1.88 -15.08 -4.76
C ASP A 80 0.42 -14.60 -4.71
N ASP A 81 -0.54 -15.52 -4.79
CA ASP A 81 -1.97 -15.19 -4.86
C ASP A 81 -2.49 -14.41 -3.63
N ILE A 82 -1.88 -14.61 -2.46
CA ILE A 82 -2.27 -13.90 -1.23
C ILE A 82 -1.81 -12.44 -1.35
N THR A 83 -0.55 -12.23 -1.71
CA THR A 83 -0.02 -10.87 -1.94
C THR A 83 -0.77 -10.16 -3.07
N TRP A 84 -1.15 -10.86 -4.12
CA TRP A 84 -1.98 -10.30 -5.20
C TRP A 84 -3.37 -9.85 -4.72
N SER A 85 -4.03 -10.64 -3.88
CA SER A 85 -5.32 -10.28 -3.28
C SER A 85 -5.18 -9.05 -2.37
N ASN A 86 -4.07 -8.96 -1.63
CA ASN A 86 -3.80 -7.82 -0.77
C ASN A 86 -3.49 -6.54 -1.56
N LEU A 87 -2.82 -6.63 -2.72
CA LEU A 87 -2.60 -5.48 -3.61
C LEU A 87 -3.93 -4.90 -4.11
N ARG A 88 -4.88 -5.77 -4.50
CA ARG A 88 -6.23 -5.33 -4.89
C ARG A 88 -6.97 -4.65 -3.73
N ALA A 89 -6.91 -5.22 -2.53
CA ALA A 89 -7.53 -4.62 -1.35
C ALA A 89 -6.95 -3.23 -1.05
N LEU A 90 -5.62 -3.10 -1.15
CA LEU A 90 -4.95 -1.81 -0.95
C LEU A 90 -5.31 -0.80 -2.04
N LEU A 91 -5.41 -1.21 -3.31
CA LEU A 91 -5.84 -0.33 -4.39
C LEU A 91 -7.24 0.23 -4.13
N GLN A 92 -8.21 -0.64 -3.82
CA GLN A 92 -9.59 -0.21 -3.51
C GLN A 92 -9.65 0.76 -2.33
N PHE A 93 -8.84 0.49 -1.31
CA PHE A 93 -8.67 1.39 -0.17
C PHE A 93 -8.09 2.75 -0.61
N CYS A 94 -7.04 2.77 -1.43
CA CYS A 94 -6.43 4.00 -1.93
C CYS A 94 -7.40 4.81 -2.82
N GLU A 95 -8.20 4.19 -3.67
CA GLU A 95 -9.20 4.89 -4.50
C GLU A 95 -10.24 5.67 -3.67
N SER A 96 -10.45 5.22 -2.42
CA SER A 96 -11.38 5.82 -1.47
C SER A 96 -10.73 6.84 -0.53
N ASN A 97 -9.46 7.23 -0.77
CA ASN A 97 -8.67 8.07 0.12
C ASN A 97 -7.87 9.15 -0.62
N GLU A 98 -7.30 10.10 0.13
CA GLU A 98 -6.33 11.10 -0.37
C GLU A 98 -4.90 10.83 0.13
N GLY A 99 -4.74 9.75 0.89
CA GLY A 99 -3.49 9.32 1.50
C GLY A 99 -3.76 8.26 2.58
N PHE A 100 -2.71 7.81 3.25
CA PHE A 100 -2.85 6.87 4.38
C PHE A 100 -1.72 6.98 5.40
N ARG A 101 -1.96 6.40 6.58
CA ARG A 101 -0.96 6.22 7.65
C ARG A 101 -0.83 4.76 8.05
N ILE A 102 0.39 4.31 8.30
CA ILE A 102 0.72 2.94 8.72
C ILE A 102 1.06 2.92 10.22
N TRP A 103 0.37 2.09 11.02
CA TRP A 103 0.40 2.05 12.49
C TRP A 103 0.49 0.69 13.12
#